data_AF-A0A8H3FM52-F1
#
_entry.id   AF-A0A8H3FM52-F1
#
_cell.length_a   1.000
_cell.length_b   1.000
_cell.length_c   1.000
_cell.angle_alpha   90.00
_cell.angle_beta   90.00
_cell.angle_gamma   90.00
#
_symmetry.space_group_name_H-M   'P 1'
#
loop_
_entity.id
_entity.type
_entity.pdbx_description
1 polymer ?
#
loop_
_entity_poly.entity_id
_entity_poly.type
_entity_poly.pdbx_seq_one_letter_code
_entity_poly.pdbx_strand_id
1 'polypeptide(L)'
;MSNAFPIIAGTADIPLQENLLLGNLKHLTDGSITKAKPDCYDGSSPADLNKQTREELGPYIVPSTSTAAPCLPNFFTEGKGPNGSTAVCKRQALYDGALGARGIHAFPLPHS
;
A
#
# COMPACT_ATOMS: atom_id res chain seq x y z
N MET A 1 7.22 12.34 -10.50
CA MET A 1 5.79 12.10 -10.78
C MET A 1 4.89 12.78 -9.74
N SER A 2 5.33 13.87 -9.11
CA SER A 2 4.65 14.49 -7.94
C SER A 2 3.44 15.37 -8.25
N ASN A 3 3.08 15.58 -9.52
CA ASN A 3 2.04 16.55 -9.90
C ASN A 3 0.76 15.90 -10.43
N ALA A 4 0.76 14.58 -10.68
CA ALA A 4 -0.39 13.89 -11.29
C ALA A 4 -1.36 13.36 -10.24
N PHE A 5 -0.85 12.80 -9.14
CA PHE A 5 -1.69 12.18 -8.11
C PHE A 5 -2.64 13.16 -7.41
N PRO A 6 -2.24 14.39 -7.07
CA PRO A 6 -3.19 15.37 -6.54
C PRO A 6 -4.35 15.68 -7.49
N ILE A 7 -4.13 15.63 -8.82
CA ILE A 7 -5.19 15.83 -9.82
C ILE A 7 -6.11 14.60 -9.87
N ILE A 8 -5.55 13.40 -9.83
CA ILE A 8 -6.30 12.13 -9.89
C ILE A 8 -7.13 11.91 -8.62
N ALA A 9 -6.55 12.19 -7.44
CA ALA A 9 -7.23 12.07 -6.15
C ALA A 9 -8.34 13.12 -5.99
N GLY A 10 -8.26 14.22 -6.73
CA GLY A 10 -9.24 15.30 -6.67
C GLY A 10 -9.29 15.94 -5.29
N THR A 11 -10.50 16.16 -4.77
CA THR A 11 -10.73 16.78 -3.45
C THR A 11 -11.08 15.76 -2.37
N ALA A 12 -10.84 14.47 -2.61
CA ALA A 12 -11.11 13.44 -1.63
C ALA A 12 -10.11 13.57 -0.47
N ASP A 13 -10.63 13.59 0.77
CA ASP A 13 -9.81 13.55 1.99
C ASP A 13 -9.50 12.08 2.32
N ILE A 14 -8.62 11.49 1.53
CA ILE A 14 -8.16 10.11 1.68
C ILE A 14 -6.68 10.09 2.13
N PRO A 15 -6.34 9.36 3.20
CA PRO A 15 -4.94 9.15 3.57
C PRO A 15 -4.19 8.47 2.43
N LEU A 16 -3.25 9.19 1.84
CA LEU A 16 -2.52 8.78 0.64
C LEU A 16 -1.03 9.01 0.87
N GLN A 17 -0.21 8.12 0.29
CA GLN A 17 1.23 8.34 0.26
C GLN A 17 1.81 7.95 -1.10
N GLU A 18 2.80 8.72 -1.54
CA GLU A 18 3.51 8.50 -2.79
C GLU A 18 4.89 7.90 -2.53
N ASN A 19 5.34 7.00 -3.41
CA ASN A 19 6.72 6.52 -3.46
C ASN A 19 7.26 5.99 -2.11
N LEU A 20 6.40 5.47 -1.23
CA LEU A 20 6.83 4.91 0.04
C LEU A 20 7.22 3.44 -0.14
N LEU A 21 8.40 3.08 0.36
CA LEU A 21 8.78 1.68 0.45
C LEU A 21 7.94 1.00 1.53
N LEU A 22 7.20 -0.05 1.18
CA LEU A 22 6.39 -0.84 2.12
C LEU A 22 7.28 -1.83 2.89
N GLY A 23 8.32 -1.30 3.54
CA GLY A 23 9.43 -2.07 4.11
C GLY A 23 9.04 -2.95 5.29
N ASN A 24 7.99 -2.57 6.04
CA ASN A 24 7.55 -3.30 7.22
C ASN A 24 6.61 -4.49 6.86
N LEU A 25 6.08 -4.54 5.64
CA LEU A 25 5.24 -5.67 5.21
C LEU A 25 6.10 -6.91 4.95
N LYS A 26 5.64 -8.10 5.34
CA LYS A 26 6.28 -9.38 4.97
C LYS A 26 6.35 -9.55 3.46
N HIS A 27 7.35 -10.27 2.96
CA HIS A 27 7.37 -10.64 1.53
C HIS A 27 6.18 -11.53 1.17
N LEU A 28 5.70 -11.45 -0.07
CA LEU A 28 4.77 -12.45 -0.62
C LEU A 28 5.50 -13.72 -1.04
N THR A 29 6.79 -13.63 -1.34
CA THR A 29 7.66 -14.72 -1.77
C THR A 29 8.73 -15.02 -0.72
N ASP A 30 9.78 -15.74 -1.11
CA ASP A 30 10.97 -16.08 -0.32
C ASP A 30 11.88 -14.89 0.09
N GLY A 31 11.55 -13.67 -0.32
CA GLY A 31 12.37 -12.48 -0.02
C GLY A 31 13.43 -12.14 -1.07
N SER A 32 13.54 -12.90 -2.15
CA SER A 32 14.42 -12.58 -3.28
C SER A 32 13.97 -11.36 -4.09
N ILE A 33 12.66 -11.06 -4.07
CA ILE A 33 12.06 -9.92 -4.75
C ILE A 33 12.06 -8.70 -3.83
N THR A 34 12.44 -7.55 -4.39
CA THR A 34 12.44 -6.26 -3.69
C THR A 34 11.06 -5.95 -3.08
N LYS A 35 11.06 -5.25 -1.94
CA LYS A 35 9.81 -4.76 -1.35
C LYS A 35 9.06 -3.85 -2.31
N ALA A 36 7.74 -3.86 -2.21
CA ALA A 36 6.87 -2.97 -2.96
C ALA A 36 7.17 -1.51 -2.63
N LYS A 37 7.12 -0.67 -3.67
CA LYS A 37 7.25 0.78 -3.58
C LYS A 37 6.32 1.37 -4.64
N PRO A 38 5.00 1.39 -4.37
CA PRO A 38 4.04 1.90 -5.32
C PRO A 38 4.33 3.39 -5.59
N ASP A 39 4.02 3.85 -6.81
CA ASP A 39 4.08 5.29 -7.10
C ASP A 39 3.11 6.04 -6.20
N CYS A 40 1.97 5.43 -5.89
CA CYS A 40 0.99 5.94 -4.94
C CYS A 40 0.14 4.80 -4.34
N TYR A 41 -0.26 4.94 -3.08
CA TYR A 41 -1.25 4.08 -2.45
C TYR A 41 -2.08 4.85 -1.42
N ASP A 42 -3.26 4.34 -1.09
CA ASP A 42 -4.09 4.83 0.01
C ASP A 42 -4.34 3.74 1.06
N GLY A 43 -5.03 4.12 2.14
CA GLY A 43 -5.47 3.20 3.18
C GLY A 43 -6.20 3.92 4.29
N SER A 44 -6.18 3.33 5.48
CA SER A 44 -6.76 3.90 6.69
C SER A 44 -5.72 4.68 7.49
N SER A 45 -6.15 5.73 8.20
CA SER A 45 -5.27 6.36 9.18
C SER A 45 -4.93 5.33 10.26
N PRO A 46 -3.65 5.22 10.69
CA PRO A 46 -3.31 4.32 11.78
C PRO A 46 -4.15 4.56 13.04
N ALA A 47 -4.60 5.79 13.29
CA ALA A 47 -5.43 6.13 14.44
C ALA A 47 -6.82 5.47 14.42
N ASP A 48 -7.33 5.12 13.23
CA ASP A 48 -8.67 4.53 13.05
C ASP A 48 -8.70 3.04 13.42
N LEU A 49 -7.54 2.40 13.52
CA LEU A 49 -7.42 0.98 13.85
C LEU A 49 -7.14 0.79 15.34
N ASN A 50 -7.80 -0.23 15.90
CA ASN A 50 -7.48 -0.71 17.25
C ASN A 50 -5.98 -1.01 17.36
N LYS A 51 -5.36 -0.53 18.45
CA LYS A 51 -3.92 -0.69 18.71
C LYS A 51 -3.48 -2.15 18.68
N GLN A 52 -4.24 -3.05 19.30
CA GLN A 52 -3.92 -4.47 19.34
C GLN A 52 -3.93 -5.09 17.94
N THR A 53 -4.94 -4.76 17.12
CA THR A 53 -5.00 -5.21 15.72
C THR A 53 -3.80 -4.72 14.91
N ARG A 54 -3.36 -3.46 15.11
CA ARG A 54 -2.15 -2.93 14.45
C ARG A 54 -0.88 -3.64 14.89
N GLU A 55 -0.77 -4.03 16.15
CA GLU A 55 0.39 -4.75 16.68
C GLU A 55 0.41 -6.20 16.16
N GLU A 56 -0.72 -6.90 16.22
CA GLU A 56 -0.84 -8.30 15.80
C GLU A 56 -0.70 -8.48 14.28
N LEU A 57 -1.34 -7.61 13.50
CA LEU A 57 -1.33 -7.68 12.03
C LEU A 57 -0.30 -6.75 11.39
N GLY A 58 0.52 -6.05 12.19
CA GLY A 58 1.50 -5.07 11.73
C GLY A 58 2.32 -5.51 10.51
N PRO A 59 2.87 -6.73 10.49
CA PRO A 59 3.64 -7.24 9.34
C PRO A 59 2.83 -7.43 8.03
N TYR A 60 1.51 -7.23 8.05
CA TYR A 60 0.63 -7.37 6.90
C TYR A 60 -0.10 -6.07 6.55
N ILE A 61 -0.32 -5.17 7.53
CA ILE A 61 -1.17 -4.00 7.36
C ILE A 61 -0.47 -2.67 7.68
N VAL A 62 0.68 -2.68 8.34
CA VAL A 62 1.42 -1.45 8.67
C VAL A 62 2.63 -1.35 7.74
N PRO A 63 2.61 -0.51 6.71
CA PRO A 63 3.64 -0.53 5.66
C PRO A 63 4.97 0.09 6.07
N SER A 64 4.96 0.98 7.06
CA SER A 64 6.11 1.74 7.54
C SER A 64 5.99 2.01 9.03
N THR A 65 7.12 2.29 9.69
CA THR A 65 7.16 2.74 11.08
C THR A 65 6.71 4.19 11.25
N SER A 66 6.57 4.95 10.16
CA SER A 66 6.03 6.30 10.17
C SER A 66 4.52 6.29 10.45
N THR A 67 4.08 7.02 11.47
CA THR A 67 2.66 7.17 11.81
C THR A 67 1.88 8.04 10.83
N ALA A 68 2.57 8.77 9.95
CA ALA A 68 1.94 9.54 8.86
C ALA A 68 1.58 8.66 7.65
N ALA A 69 2.09 7.43 7.57
CA ALA A 69 1.79 6.52 6.47
C ALA A 69 0.43 5.82 6.72
N PRO A 70 -0.47 5.78 5.72
CA PRO A 70 -1.69 4.98 5.81
C PRO A 70 -1.37 3.50 6.10
N CYS A 71 -2.18 2.86 6.93
CA CYS A 71 -2.17 1.42 7.17
C CYS A 71 -3.31 0.75 6.40
N LEU A 72 -3.36 -0.59 6.40
CA LEU A 72 -4.28 -1.38 5.56
C LEU A 72 -4.28 -0.91 4.09
N PRO A 73 -3.12 -0.94 3.42
CA PRO A 73 -3.04 -0.42 2.06
C PRO A 73 -3.95 -1.26 1.15
N ASN A 74 -4.93 -0.63 0.50
CA ASN A 74 -5.98 -1.35 -0.23
C ASN A 74 -6.18 -0.85 -1.68
N PHE A 75 -5.68 0.34 -2.02
CA PHE A 75 -5.60 0.83 -3.39
C PHE A 75 -4.16 1.21 -3.74
N PHE A 76 -3.74 0.90 -4.97
CA PHE A 76 -2.37 1.13 -5.45
C PHE A 76 -2.39 1.66 -6.86
N THR A 77 -1.46 2.57 -7.17
CA THR A 77 -1.26 3.08 -8.52
C THR A 77 0.21 2.94 -8.91
N GLU A 78 0.40 2.47 -10.14
CA GLU A 78 1.68 2.35 -10.81
C GLU A 78 1.59 3.02 -12.18
N GLY A 79 2.58 3.86 -12.47
CA GLY A 79 2.72 4.61 -13.70
C GLY A 79 4.10 4.41 -14.30
N LYS A 80 4.17 4.51 -15.62
CA LYS A 80 5.45 4.52 -16.35
C LYS A 80 5.39 5.61 -17.40
N GLY A 81 6.50 6.33 -17.56
CA GLY A 81 6.63 7.36 -18.61
C GLY A 81 6.65 6.76 -20.01
N PRO A 82 6.76 7.60 -21.06
CA PRO A 82 6.69 7.16 -22.47
C PRO A 82 7.68 6.05 -22.86
N ASN A 83 8.85 6.02 -22.19
CA ASN A 83 9.89 5.02 -22.44
C ASN A 83 9.87 3.84 -21.46
N GLY A 84 8.90 3.80 -20.54
CA GLY A 84 8.81 2.76 -19.53
C GLY A 84 8.04 1.53 -20.02
N SER A 85 8.39 0.37 -19.48
CA SER A 85 7.76 -0.90 -19.88
C SER A 85 6.38 -1.07 -19.25
N THR A 86 5.35 -1.19 -20.10
CA THR A 86 3.98 -1.55 -19.66
C THR A 86 3.95 -2.90 -18.94
N ALA A 87 4.78 -3.85 -19.36
CA ALA A 87 4.84 -5.16 -18.74
C ALA A 87 5.48 -5.11 -17.34
N VAL A 88 6.40 -4.19 -17.09
CA VAL A 88 6.93 -3.92 -15.74
C VAL A 88 5.86 -3.28 -14.88
N CYS A 89 5.17 -2.25 -15.38
CA CYS A 89 4.06 -1.58 -14.70
C CYS A 89 2.99 -2.56 -14.21
N LYS A 90 2.52 -3.45 -15.10
CA LYS A 90 1.51 -4.47 -14.77
C LYS A 90 1.98 -5.43 -13.66
N ARG A 91 3.26 -5.82 -13.66
CA ARG A 91 3.81 -6.71 -12.64
C ARG A 91 3.93 -6.03 -11.28
N GLN A 92 4.35 -4.75 -11.26
CA GLN A 92 4.39 -3.96 -10.02
C GLN A 92 2.99 -3.78 -9.46
N ALA A 93 2.03 -3.33 -10.29
CA ALA A 93 0.64 -3.17 -9.87
C ALA A 93 0.03 -4.46 -9.32
N LEU A 94 0.29 -5.61 -9.95
CA LEU A 94 -0.15 -6.91 -9.47
C LEU A 94 0.48 -7.27 -8.13
N TYR A 95 1.79 -7.05 -7.98
CA TYR A 95 2.52 -7.37 -6.76
C TYR A 95 2.06 -6.51 -5.58
N ASP A 96 1.87 -5.21 -5.81
CA ASP A 96 1.37 -4.26 -4.82
C ASP A 96 -0.06 -4.60 -4.41
N GLY A 97 -0.93 -4.84 -5.40
CA GLY A 97 -2.32 -5.26 -5.15
C GLY A 97 -2.42 -6.58 -4.38
N ALA A 98 -1.54 -7.55 -4.65
CA ALA A 98 -1.49 -8.81 -3.91
C ALA A 98 -1.06 -8.61 -2.44
N LEU A 99 -0.18 -7.64 -2.15
CA LEU A 99 0.18 -7.29 -0.77
C LEU A 99 -1.03 -6.73 -0.02
N GLY A 100 -1.75 -5.78 -0.63
CA GLY A 100 -2.96 -5.20 -0.05
C GLY A 100 -4.05 -6.25 0.17
N ALA A 101 -4.31 -7.09 -0.83
CA ALA A 101 -5.29 -8.17 -0.73
C ALA A 101 -4.97 -9.15 0.43
N ARG A 102 -3.70 -9.48 0.65
CA ARG A 102 -3.29 -10.28 1.80
C ARG A 102 -3.53 -9.56 3.12
N GLY A 103 -3.26 -8.25 3.18
CA GLY A 103 -3.57 -7.42 4.35
C GLY A 103 -5.06 -7.45 4.69
N ILE A 104 -5.93 -7.23 3.69
CA ILE A 104 -7.39 -7.30 3.84
C ILE A 104 -7.84 -8.69 4.26
N HIS A 105 -7.28 -9.75 3.66
CA HIS A 105 -7.63 -11.12 4.00
C HIS A 105 -7.25 -11.50 5.44
N ALA A 106 -6.11 -10.99 5.93
CA ALA A 106 -5.68 -11.18 7.32
C ALA A 106 -6.46 -10.30 8.30
N PHE A 107 -7.12 -9.24 7.81
CA PHE A 107 -7.87 -8.32 8.64
C PHE A 107 -9.23 -8.93 9.01
N PRO A 108 -9.56 -9.03 10.31
CA PRO A 108 -10.83 -9.61 10.73
C PRO A 108 -11.99 -8.72 10.25
N LEU A 109 -12.97 -9.33 9.59
CA LEU A 109 -14.24 -8.66 9.32
C LEU A 109 -14.98 -8.44 10.65
N PRO A 110 -15.73 -7.33 10.80
CA PRO A 110 -16.59 -7.16 11.96
C PRO A 110 -17.55 -8.34 12.04
N HIS A 111 -17.56 -9.03 13.19
CA HIS A 111 -18.53 -10.08 13.46
C HIS A 111 -19.94 -9.48 13.35
N SER A 112 -20.72 -9.96 12.37
CA SER A 112 -22.14 -9.65 12.19
C SER A 112 -23.00 -10.24 13.28
#